data_AF-A0AAN9NY37-F1
#
_entry.id   AF-A0AAN9NY37-F1
#
_cell.length_a   1.000
_cell.length_b   1.000
_cell.length_c   1.000
_cell.angle_alpha   90.00
_cell.angle_beta   90.00
_cell.angle_gamma   90.00
#
_symmetry.space_group_name_H-M   'P 1'
#
loop_
_entity.id
_entity.type
_entity.pdbx_description
1 polymer ?
#
loop_
_entity_poly.entity_id
_entity_poly.type
_entity_poly.pdbx_seq_one_letter_code
_entity_poly.pdbx_strand_id
1 'polypeptide(L)'
;MESKGGEKSRKGEEKRSEMTEETLSKIKWHCCGHRNNEPMLRTIHDNASPGYQWLLPGWVAEERHMTSGRVYRYYYDREGRQYRSQAEVLAAWEKIGVVVIDN
;
A
#
# COMPACT_ATOMS: atom_id res chain seq x y z
N MET A 1 -12.87 -36.80 14.48
CA MET A 1 -11.94 -35.75 14.92
C MET A 1 -12.56 -34.42 14.55
N GLU A 2 -12.75 -33.59 15.57
CA GLU A 2 -13.50 -32.34 15.58
C GLU A 2 -12.88 -31.24 14.71
N SER A 3 -13.73 -30.27 14.36
CA SER A 3 -13.50 -29.08 13.55
C SER A 3 -12.52 -28.05 14.15
N LYS A 4 -12.26 -27.03 13.32
CA LYS A 4 -11.96 -25.60 13.61
C LYS A 4 -10.55 -25.22 13.15
N GLY A 5 -10.32 -24.09 12.50
CA GLY A 5 -11.16 -22.92 12.24
C GLY A 5 -10.20 -21.83 11.78
N GLY A 6 -10.56 -21.08 10.74
CA GLY A 6 -9.74 -20.00 10.23
C GLY A 6 -9.48 -18.92 11.29
N GLU A 7 -8.23 -18.52 11.45
CA GLU A 7 -7.85 -17.31 12.17
C GLU A 7 -7.59 -16.18 11.17
N LYS A 8 -8.68 -15.46 10.88
CA LYS A 8 -8.65 -14.06 10.43
C LYS A 8 -7.94 -13.24 11.51
N SER A 9 -6.69 -12.82 11.25
CA SER A 9 -6.06 -11.79 12.06
C SER A 9 -6.81 -10.46 11.93
N ARG A 10 -6.97 -9.83 13.09
CA ARG A 10 -8.02 -8.87 13.42
C ARG A 10 -7.70 -7.46 12.92
N LYS A 11 -8.76 -6.80 12.45
CA LYS A 11 -8.95 -5.35 12.26
C LYS A 11 -8.14 -4.49 13.22
N GLY A 12 -7.26 -3.65 12.66
CA GLY A 12 -7.19 -2.25 13.04
C GLY A 12 -8.11 -1.48 12.11
N GLU A 13 -9.32 -1.14 12.55
CA GLU A 13 -10.17 -0.16 11.87
C GLU A 13 -9.63 1.24 12.17
N GLU A 14 -8.46 1.54 11.61
CA GLU A 14 -8.09 2.93 11.38
C GLU A 14 -9.03 3.43 10.29
N LYS A 15 -9.80 4.49 10.56
CA LYS A 15 -10.75 5.06 9.60
C LYS A 15 -9.97 5.57 8.40
N ARG A 16 -9.79 4.71 7.40
CA ARG A 16 -9.20 5.06 6.11
C ARG A 16 -9.97 6.23 5.53
N SER A 17 -9.25 7.22 5.03
CA SER A 17 -9.84 8.37 4.36
C SER A 17 -10.65 7.93 3.14
N GLU A 18 -11.72 8.65 2.80
CA GLU A 18 -12.54 8.37 1.60
C GLU A 18 -11.67 8.34 0.32
N MET A 19 -10.65 9.20 0.26
CA MET A 19 -9.68 9.24 -0.84
C MET A 19 -8.79 8.00 -0.92
N THR A 20 -8.49 7.37 0.22
CA THR A 20 -7.73 6.12 0.28
C THR A 20 -8.55 4.99 -0.33
N GLU A 21 -9.83 4.89 0.02
CA GLU A 21 -10.74 3.88 -0.51
C GLU A 21 -11.01 4.07 -2.02
N GLU A 22 -11.18 5.32 -2.49
CA GLU A 22 -11.30 5.61 -3.93
C GLU A 22 -10.07 5.10 -4.69
N THR A 23 -8.87 5.35 -4.16
CA THR A 23 -7.61 4.93 -4.78
C THR A 23 -7.51 3.40 -4.81
N LEU A 24 -7.85 2.74 -3.70
CA LEU A 24 -7.85 1.27 -3.61
C LEU A 24 -8.78 0.60 -4.62
N SER A 25 -9.89 1.24 -4.96
CA SER A 25 -10.84 0.73 -5.97
C SER A 25 -10.27 0.74 -7.39
N LYS A 26 -9.35 1.66 -7.70
CA LYS A 26 -8.71 1.81 -9.01
C LYS A 26 -7.50 0.90 -9.19
N ILE A 27 -6.91 0.44 -8.08
CA ILE A 27 -5.77 -0.48 -8.12
C ILE A 27 -6.27 -1.85 -8.60
N LYS A 28 -5.78 -2.27 -9.77
CA LYS A 28 -5.97 -3.64 -10.23
C LYS A 28 -5.07 -4.57 -9.43
N TRP A 29 -5.64 -5.15 -8.39
CA TRP A 29 -5.07 -6.29 -7.70
C TRP A 29 -5.06 -7.46 -8.68
N HIS A 30 -3.93 -7.68 -9.34
CA HIS A 30 -3.72 -8.96 -10.01
C HIS A 30 -3.77 -10.01 -8.91
N CYS A 31 -4.88 -10.75 -8.84
CA CYS A 31 -5.00 -11.97 -8.05
C CYS A 31 -3.77 -12.80 -8.40
N CYS A 32 -2.82 -12.83 -7.47
CA CYS A 32 -1.52 -13.40 -7.67
C CYS A 32 -1.71 -14.87 -8.03
N GLY A 33 -1.54 -15.19 -9.31
CA GLY A 33 -1.66 -16.56 -9.78
C GLY A 33 -0.71 -17.45 -9.00
N HIS A 34 -1.30 -18.41 -8.27
CA HIS A 34 -0.73 -19.60 -7.63
C HIS A 34 0.70 -20.00 -8.05
N ARG A 35 1.71 -19.26 -7.58
CA ARG A 35 3.12 -19.65 -7.71
C ARG A 35 3.84 -19.37 -6.41
N ASN A 36 3.67 -20.26 -5.42
CA ASN A 36 4.56 -20.61 -4.29
C ASN A 36 5.38 -19.52 -3.56
N ASN A 37 5.07 -18.24 -3.77
CA ASN A 37 5.84 -17.07 -3.33
C ASN A 37 4.86 -15.95 -2.94
N GLU A 38 3.76 -16.37 -2.32
CA GLU A 38 2.69 -15.48 -1.90
C GLU A 38 3.14 -14.70 -0.66
N PRO A 39 2.94 -13.37 -0.63
CA PRO A 39 3.20 -12.61 0.59
C PRO A 39 2.34 -13.15 1.72
N MET A 40 2.96 -13.37 2.88
CA MET A 40 2.28 -13.81 4.09
C MET A 40 1.26 -12.77 4.56
N LEU A 41 1.57 -11.48 4.34
CA LEU A 41 0.70 -10.37 4.70
C LEU A 41 0.85 -9.22 3.70
N ARG A 42 -0.29 -8.59 3.38
CA ARG A 42 -0.35 -7.32 2.67
C ARG A 42 -0.95 -6.27 3.58
N THR A 43 -0.24 -5.17 3.78
CA THR A 43 -0.74 -4.01 4.54
C THR A 43 -0.76 -2.79 3.64
N ILE A 44 -1.83 -2.01 3.77
CA ILE A 44 -2.00 -0.74 3.07
C ILE A 44 -1.85 0.37 4.08
N HIS A 45 -1.04 1.36 3.73
CA HIS A 45 -0.78 2.55 4.50
C HIS A 45 -1.13 3.78 3.67
N ASP A 46 -1.72 4.79 4.29
CA ASP A 46 -1.93 6.11 3.68
C ASP A 46 -1.14 7.17 4.44
N ASN A 47 -1.39 8.45 4.15
CA ASN A 47 -0.65 9.55 4.76
C ASN A 47 -0.94 9.76 6.26
N ALA A 48 -1.96 9.09 6.83
CA ALA A 48 -2.20 9.09 8.26
C ALA A 48 -1.35 8.04 9.00
N SER A 49 -0.88 7.01 8.30
CA SER A 49 -0.09 5.94 8.88
C SER A 49 1.32 6.42 9.29
N PRO A 50 1.83 6.00 10.47
CA PRO A 50 3.17 6.36 10.91
C PRO A 50 4.25 5.97 9.89
N GLY A 51 5.16 6.89 9.57
CA GLY A 51 6.24 6.67 8.58
C GLY A 51 5.81 6.84 7.12
N TYR A 52 4.52 7.07 6.87
CA TYR A 52 3.96 7.36 5.54
C TYR A 52 3.39 8.78 5.41
N GLN A 53 3.59 9.61 6.42
CA GLN A 53 3.11 11.00 6.47
C GLN A 53 3.66 11.89 5.34
N TRP A 54 4.75 11.46 4.70
CA TRP A 54 5.30 12.14 3.53
C TRP A 54 4.46 11.93 2.27
N LEU A 55 3.57 10.93 2.22
CA LEU A 55 2.66 10.72 1.10
C LEU A 55 1.64 11.85 1.00
N LEU A 56 1.36 12.29 -0.23
CA LEU A 56 0.24 13.19 -0.47
C LEU A 56 -1.09 12.48 -0.18
N PRO A 57 -2.14 13.21 0.25
CA PRO A 57 -3.47 12.65 0.38
C PRO A 57 -3.91 11.92 -0.89
N GLY A 58 -4.43 10.69 -0.72
CA GLY A 58 -4.88 9.83 -1.82
C GLY A 58 -3.76 9.06 -2.51
N TRP A 59 -2.51 9.22 -2.07
CA TRP A 59 -1.47 8.23 -2.35
C TRP A 59 -1.49 7.16 -1.28
N VAL A 60 -1.19 5.92 -1.68
CA VAL A 60 -1.14 4.78 -0.76
C VAL A 60 0.13 3.99 -0.96
N ALA A 61 0.62 3.37 0.11
CA ALA A 61 1.70 2.40 0.07
C ALA A 61 1.17 1.01 0.39
N GLU A 62 1.52 0.05 -0.45
CA GLU A 62 1.37 -1.38 -0.16
C GLU A 62 2.70 -1.92 0.36
N GLU A 63 2.68 -2.56 1.53
CA GLU A 63 3.77 -3.43 1.97
C GLU A 63 3.37 -4.89 1.79
N ARG A 64 4.25 -5.65 1.15
CA ARG A 64 4.14 -7.10 0.99
C ARG A 64 5.21 -7.75 1.84
N HIS A 65 4.77 -8.38 2.93
CA HIS A 65 5.62 -9.11 3.86
C HIS A 65 5.74 -10.55 3.37
N MET A 66 6.93 -10.95 2.93
CA MET A 66 7.20 -12.31 2.47
C MET A 66 7.51 -13.23 3.64
N THR A 67 7.30 -14.54 3.45
CA THR A 67 7.71 -15.58 4.41
C THR A 67 9.23 -15.58 4.68
N SER A 68 10.03 -15.05 3.75
CA SER A 68 11.48 -14.86 3.93
C SER A 68 11.86 -13.71 4.86
N GLY A 69 10.90 -12.93 5.35
CA GLY A 69 11.13 -11.71 6.14
C GLY A 69 11.45 -10.47 5.31
N ARG A 70 11.54 -10.60 3.97
CA ARG A 70 11.67 -9.44 3.07
C ARG A 70 10.35 -8.68 3.00
N VAL A 71 10.43 -7.37 3.11
CA VAL A 71 9.30 -6.46 2.90
C VAL A 71 9.51 -5.73 1.58
N TYR A 72 8.57 -5.91 0.66
CA TYR A 72 8.53 -5.13 -0.59
C TYR A 72 7.51 -4.02 -0.44
N ARG A 73 7.90 -2.82 -0.85
CA ARG A 73 7.03 -1.64 -0.79
C ARG A 73 6.70 -1.15 -2.19
N TYR A 74 5.43 -0.92 -2.43
CA TYR A 74 4.91 -0.34 -3.67
C TYR A 74 4.06 0.87 -3.30
N TYR A 75 4.05 1.87 -4.16
CA TYR A 75 3.26 3.08 -3.98
C TYR A 75 2.29 3.21 -5.12
N TYR A 76 1.13 3.79 -4.84
CA TYR A 76 0.10 4.02 -5.83
C TYR A 76 -0.38 5.46 -5.75
N ASP A 77 -0.53 6.07 -6.92
CA ASP A 77 -1.23 7.34 -7.01
C ASP A 77 -2.75 7.15 -7.04
N ARG A 78 -3.46 8.27 -7.03
CA ARG A 78 -4.93 8.34 -7.07
C ARG A 78 -5.57 7.69 -8.30
N GLU A 79 -4.79 7.46 -9.36
CA GLU A 79 -5.23 6.82 -10.60
C GLU A 79 -4.89 5.31 -10.62
N GLY A 80 -4.31 4.81 -9.52
CA GLY A 80 -3.88 3.42 -9.38
C GLY A 80 -2.57 3.10 -10.09
N ARG A 81 -1.80 4.11 -10.54
CA ARG A 81 -0.48 3.88 -11.16
C ARG A 81 0.52 3.48 -10.10
N GLN A 82 1.27 2.41 -10.37
CA GLN A 82 2.21 1.84 -9.42
C GLN A 82 3.62 2.42 -9.58
N TYR A 83 4.26 2.68 -8.44
CA TYR A 83 5.65 3.10 -8.31
C TYR A 83 6.38 2.15 -7.35
N ARG A 84 7.69 1.95 -7.57
CA ARG A 84 8.50 0.95 -6.84
C ARG A 84 9.45 1.56 -5.82
N SER A 85 9.60 2.88 -5.83
CA SER A 85 10.49 3.57 -4.90
C SER A 85 9.94 4.95 -4.55
N GLN A 86 10.39 5.49 -3.41
CA GLN A 86 10.08 6.86 -3.01
C GLN A 86 10.62 7.88 -4.03
N ALA A 87 11.80 7.64 -4.60
CA ALA A 87 12.35 8.51 -5.65
C ALA A 87 11.44 8.60 -6.88
N GLU A 88 10.82 7.49 -7.30
CA GLU A 88 9.84 7.50 -8.40
C GLU A 88 8.56 8.29 -8.04
N VAL A 89 8.12 8.21 -6.78
CA VAL A 89 6.98 9.00 -6.28
C VAL A 89 7.29 10.50 -6.33
N LEU A 90 8.45 10.90 -5.80
CA LEU A 90 8.89 12.29 -5.81
C LEU A 90 9.04 12.82 -7.24
N ALA A 91 9.64 12.05 -8.14
CA ALA A 91 9.75 12.42 -9.54
C ALA A 91 8.37 12.54 -10.24
N ALA A 92 7.36 11.78 -9.80
CA ALA A 92 6.00 11.93 -10.30
C ALA A 92 5.34 13.22 -9.78
N TRP A 93 5.61 13.60 -8.54
CA TRP A 93 5.13 14.86 -7.94
C TRP A 93 5.72 16.09 -8.63
N GLU A 94 7.02 16.08 -8.91
CA GLU A 94 7.69 17.15 -9.65
C GLU A 94 7.05 17.37 -11.03
N LYS A 95 6.71 16.29 -11.74
CA LYS A 95 6.05 16.36 -13.06
C LYS A 95 4.66 16.98 -13.04
N ILE A 96 3.95 16.88 -11.91
CA ILE A 96 2.62 17.48 -11.73
C ILE A 96 2.69 18.84 -11.03
N GLY A 97 3.89 19.41 -10.87
CA GLY A 97 4.10 20.74 -10.30
C GLY A 97 4.04 20.79 -8.78
N VAL A 98 4.17 19.66 -8.09
CA VAL A 98 4.30 19.61 -6.63
C VAL A 98 5.78 19.69 -6.27
N VAL A 99 6.14 20.68 -5.44
CA VAL A 99 7.50 20.87 -4.94
C VAL A 99 7.54 20.43 -3.48
N VAL A 100 8.50 19.54 -3.16
CA VAL A 100 8.76 19.14 -1.78
C VAL A 100 9.73 20.14 -1.16
N ILE A 101 9.31 20.79 -0.07
CA ILE A 101 10.18 21.64 0.74
C ILE A 101 10.62 20.81 1.93
N ASP A 102 11.91 20.51 2.01
CA ASP A 102 12.53 19.93 3.19
C ASP A 102 12.93 21.07 4.14
N ASN A 103 12.67 20.92 5.44
CA ASN A 103 12.89 21.95 6.47
C ASN A 103 14.21 21.72 7.23
#